data_AF-B7IHM8-F1
#
_entry.id   AF-B7IHM8-F1
#
_cell.length_a   1.000
_cell.length_b   1.000
_cell.length_c   1.000
_cell.angle_alpha   90.00
_cell.angle_beta   90.00
_cell.angle_gamma   90.00
#
_symmetry.space_group_name_H-M   'P 1'
#
loop_
_entity.id
_entity.type
_entity.pdbx_description
1 polymer ?
#
loop_
_entity_poly.entity_id
_entity_poly.type
_entity_poly.pdbx_seq_one_letter_code
_entity_poly.pdbx_strand_id
1 'polypeptide(L)'
;MKRIKFVFLVFLVIFILFSCGINVPKKLPETIKVKYKNHVEIPLTTLHYELNNFTTSMVESLENSGFKITSETPITVSTENTFEISPKIETPIEGISGDATFNVFDKTTILNFSIISDSSPLEMLSFDNVEFKIYFESTTTNLDSTLTFYLNDSKIILTKNSSEANLSATLKNALENKKNLEASATIYVKGTPGDNDEFGIKYFVKIPLSGTVKTDYRIISQEVDLTSVATILENIESAYIVFKEWKNQTGLSKIGFKLGNLSSFIDDSNTKISITKQDFADITKQKTLLEIFIPKDSSIQINSSSYIDASSYLSLDLNLENVEFTLGGE
;
A
#
# COMPACT_ATOMS: atom_id res chain seq x y z
N MET A 1 -31.69 -44.43 -30.77
CA MET A 1 -31.17 -44.22 -29.39
C MET A 1 -32.21 -44.33 -28.25
N LYS A 2 -33.53 -44.47 -28.50
CA LYS A 2 -34.53 -44.62 -27.40
C LYS A 2 -34.59 -46.01 -26.76
N ARG A 3 -34.23 -47.09 -27.48
CA ARG A 3 -34.29 -48.48 -26.97
C ARG A 3 -33.13 -48.85 -26.04
N ILE A 4 -31.94 -48.26 -26.20
CA ILE A 4 -30.77 -48.51 -25.34
C ILE A 4 -30.95 -47.90 -23.94
N LYS A 5 -31.59 -46.73 -23.83
CA LYS A 5 -31.90 -46.10 -22.52
C LYS A 5 -32.88 -46.91 -21.68
N PHE A 6 -33.83 -47.60 -22.32
CA PHE A 6 -34.80 -48.45 -21.63
C PHE A 6 -34.16 -49.74 -21.09
N VAL A 7 -33.23 -50.33 -21.85
CA VAL A 7 -32.47 -51.51 -21.39
C VAL A 7 -31.56 -51.17 -20.22
N PHE A 8 -30.93 -49.99 -20.21
CA PHE A 8 -30.08 -49.54 -19.10
C PHE A 8 -30.90 -49.25 -17.83
N LEU A 9 -32.11 -48.67 -17.96
CA LEU A 9 -33.02 -48.44 -16.84
C LEU A 9 -33.52 -49.77 -16.24
N VAL A 10 -33.89 -50.74 -17.09
CA VAL A 10 -34.32 -52.07 -16.64
C VAL A 10 -33.17 -52.82 -15.97
N PHE A 11 -31.94 -52.73 -16.51
CA PHE A 11 -30.77 -53.30 -15.86
C PHE A 11 -30.44 -52.64 -14.52
N LEU A 12 -30.55 -51.31 -14.41
CA LEU A 12 -30.34 -50.57 -13.15
C LEU A 12 -31.36 -50.99 -12.08
N VAL A 13 -32.63 -51.14 -12.45
CA VAL A 13 -33.70 -51.58 -11.54
C VAL A 13 -33.47 -53.02 -11.09
N ILE A 14 -33.06 -53.92 -11.98
CA ILE A 14 -32.73 -55.31 -11.63
C ILE A 14 -31.46 -55.37 -10.75
N PHE A 15 -30.47 -54.53 -11.00
CA PHE A 15 -29.24 -54.46 -10.19
C PHE A 15 -29.52 -53.97 -8.76
N ILE A 16 -30.44 -53.01 -8.60
CA ILE A 16 -30.91 -52.54 -7.29
C ILE A 16 -31.71 -53.62 -6.55
N LEU A 17 -32.43 -54.49 -7.28
CA LEU A 17 -33.20 -55.59 -6.69
C LEU A 17 -32.33 -56.81 -6.27
N PHE A 18 -31.19 -57.03 -6.91
CA PHE A 18 -30.32 -58.19 -6.65
C PHE A 18 -29.04 -57.89 -5.86
N SER A 19 -28.68 -56.61 -5.67
CA SER A 19 -27.51 -56.23 -4.87
C SER A 19 -27.91 -55.82 -3.45
N CYS A 20 -27.73 -56.77 -2.52
CA CYS A 20 -27.64 -56.55 -1.07
C CYS A 20 -28.87 -55.92 -0.37
N GLY A 21 -29.73 -56.76 0.20
CA GLY A 21 -30.27 -56.57 1.56
C GLY A 21 -31.01 -55.27 1.89
N ILE A 22 -31.54 -54.54 0.89
CA ILE A 22 -32.41 -53.40 1.15
C ILE A 22 -33.75 -53.95 1.61
N ASN A 23 -34.04 -53.78 2.89
CA ASN A 23 -35.34 -54.02 3.47
C ASN A 23 -36.31 -52.99 2.84
N VAL A 24 -36.95 -53.35 1.72
CA VAL A 24 -37.90 -52.48 1.04
C VAL A 24 -39.05 -52.22 2.03
N PRO A 25 -39.27 -50.97 2.45
CA PRO A 25 -40.30 -50.68 3.44
C PRO A 25 -41.67 -51.12 2.89
N LYS A 26 -42.42 -51.89 3.68
CA LYS A 26 -43.73 -52.45 3.30
C LYS A 26 -44.79 -51.39 2.99
N LYS A 27 -44.51 -50.12 3.26
CA LYS A 27 -45.33 -48.95 2.92
C LYS A 27 -44.42 -47.84 2.40
N LEU A 28 -44.82 -47.20 1.31
CA LEU A 28 -44.23 -45.92 0.90
C LEU A 28 -44.46 -44.90 2.04
N PRO A 29 -43.46 -44.07 2.39
CA PRO A 29 -43.65 -43.03 3.39
C PRO A 29 -44.77 -42.09 2.94
N GLU A 30 -45.71 -41.80 3.84
CA GLU A 30 -46.89 -40.95 3.57
C GLU A 30 -46.49 -39.51 3.18
N THR A 31 -45.29 -39.09 3.58
CA THR A 31 -44.69 -37.81 3.23
C THR A 31 -43.22 -37.98 2.89
N ILE A 32 -42.79 -37.38 1.77
CA ILE A 32 -41.38 -37.21 1.43
C ILE A 32 -41.04 -35.73 1.63
N LYS A 33 -40.18 -35.45 2.61
CA LYS A 33 -39.59 -34.11 2.79
C LYS A 33 -38.30 -34.01 1.99
N VAL A 34 -38.34 -33.25 0.89
CA VAL A 34 -37.14 -32.94 0.11
C VAL A 34 -36.59 -31.61 0.62
N LYS A 35 -35.37 -31.64 1.16
CA LYS A 35 -34.64 -30.44 1.56
C LYS A 35 -33.81 -29.96 0.37
N TYR A 36 -34.12 -28.77 -0.16
CA TYR A 36 -33.33 -28.17 -1.23
C TYR A 36 -32.40 -27.11 -0.66
N LYS A 37 -31.09 -27.36 -0.70
CA LYS A 37 -30.08 -26.36 -0.39
C LYS A 37 -29.75 -25.61 -1.67
N ASN A 38 -29.97 -24.30 -1.65
CA ASN A 38 -29.65 -23.44 -2.78
C ASN A 38 -28.53 -22.49 -2.38
N HIS A 39 -27.54 -22.34 -3.26
CA HIS A 39 -26.42 -21.43 -3.06
C HIS A 39 -26.57 -20.23 -3.99
N VAL A 40 -26.47 -19.02 -3.43
CA VAL A 40 -26.62 -17.76 -4.15
C VAL A 40 -25.40 -16.88 -3.89
N GLU A 41 -24.81 -16.34 -4.95
CA GLU A 41 -23.73 -15.36 -4.86
C GLU A 41 -24.16 -14.04 -5.49
N ILE A 42 -24.05 -12.96 -4.73
CA ILE A 42 -24.37 -11.60 -5.19
C ILE A 42 -23.04 -10.84 -5.26
N PRO A 43 -22.62 -10.36 -6.45
CA PRO A 43 -21.40 -9.58 -6.58
C PRO A 43 -21.54 -8.25 -5.84
N LEU A 44 -20.51 -7.86 -5.10
CA LEU A 44 -20.47 -6.60 -4.35
C LEU A 44 -19.54 -5.59 -5.03
N THR A 45 -18.27 -5.98 -5.25
CA THR A 45 -17.29 -5.16 -5.96
C THR A 45 -16.12 -6.00 -6.48
N THR A 46 -15.41 -5.48 -7.48
CA THR A 46 -14.16 -6.01 -8.00
C THR A 46 -13.06 -4.98 -7.76
N LEU A 47 -11.94 -5.43 -7.24
CA LEU A 47 -10.76 -4.65 -6.92
C LEU A 47 -9.62 -5.14 -7.80
N HIS A 48 -9.09 -4.23 -8.61
CA HIS A 48 -7.74 -4.32 -9.17
C HIS A 48 -7.04 -3.03 -8.79
N TYR A 49 -6.00 -3.14 -7.97
CA TYR A 49 -5.33 -1.98 -7.40
C TYR A 49 -3.83 -2.18 -7.40
N GLU A 50 -3.13 -1.35 -8.16
CA GLU A 50 -1.67 -1.37 -8.25
C GLU A 50 -1.08 -0.24 -7.43
N LEU A 51 -0.09 -0.56 -6.58
CA LEU A 51 0.66 0.42 -5.78
C LEU A 51 1.64 1.24 -6.63
N ASN A 52 1.91 0.89 -7.89
CA ASN A 52 2.80 1.71 -8.74
C ASN A 52 2.10 3.00 -9.22
N ASN A 53 0.79 2.96 -9.48
CA ASN A 53 -0.08 4.11 -9.78
C ASN A 53 -0.03 5.19 -8.68
N PHE A 54 0.57 4.87 -7.52
CA PHE A 54 0.74 5.70 -6.33
C PHE A 54 1.97 6.61 -6.41
N THR A 55 2.98 6.22 -7.18
CA THR A 55 4.32 6.81 -7.10
C THR A 55 4.90 7.21 -8.44
N THR A 56 4.35 6.75 -9.57
CA THR A 56 4.86 7.05 -10.91
C THR A 56 5.12 8.54 -11.12
N SER A 57 4.14 9.41 -10.83
CA SER A 57 4.30 10.86 -11.04
C SER A 57 5.39 11.49 -10.16
N MET A 58 5.51 11.06 -8.90
CA MET A 58 6.58 11.51 -8.01
C MET A 58 7.94 10.98 -8.45
N VAL A 59 8.03 9.69 -8.75
CA VAL A 59 9.25 9.02 -9.18
C VAL A 59 9.79 9.67 -10.45
N GLU A 60 8.93 9.86 -11.46
CA GLU A 60 9.28 10.59 -12.69
C GLU A 60 9.75 12.01 -12.39
N SER A 61 9.08 12.72 -11.47
CA SER A 61 9.46 14.10 -11.15
C SER A 61 10.77 14.20 -10.37
N LEU A 62 11.05 13.24 -9.49
CA LEU A 62 12.33 13.13 -8.77
C LEU A 62 13.45 12.71 -9.71
N GLU A 63 13.19 11.77 -10.63
CA GLU A 63 14.13 11.36 -11.67
C GLU A 63 14.49 12.54 -12.58
N ASN A 64 13.51 13.32 -13.02
CA ASN A 64 13.72 14.56 -13.78
C ASN A 64 14.50 15.63 -12.99
N SER A 65 14.50 15.54 -11.66
CA SER A 65 15.29 16.42 -10.78
C SER A 65 16.71 15.89 -10.52
N GLY A 66 17.13 14.83 -11.21
CA GLY A 66 18.47 14.25 -11.12
C GLY A 66 18.63 13.13 -10.09
N PHE A 67 17.55 12.67 -9.46
CA PHE A 67 17.62 11.53 -8.55
C PHE A 67 17.73 10.22 -9.34
N LYS A 68 18.55 9.31 -8.83
CA LYS A 68 18.59 7.93 -9.28
C LYS A 68 17.47 7.14 -8.61
N ILE A 69 16.68 6.45 -9.43
CA ILE A 69 15.64 5.52 -8.99
C ILE A 69 16.15 4.10 -9.15
N THR A 70 16.06 3.29 -8.10
CA THR A 70 16.26 1.84 -8.21
C THR A 70 14.93 1.12 -8.03
N SER A 71 14.68 0.13 -8.90
CA SER A 71 13.48 -0.73 -8.86
C SER A 71 13.61 -1.87 -7.85
N GLU A 72 14.40 -1.67 -6.79
CA GLU A 72 14.47 -2.62 -5.67
C GLU A 72 13.15 -2.64 -4.89
N THR A 73 13.02 -3.54 -3.92
CA THR A 73 11.86 -3.58 -3.02
C THR A 73 12.31 -3.12 -1.63
N PRO A 74 11.88 -1.94 -1.15
CA PRO A 74 11.06 -0.93 -1.84
C PRO A 74 11.85 -0.15 -2.90
N ILE A 75 11.12 0.51 -3.82
CA ILE A 75 11.71 1.48 -4.75
C ILE A 75 12.50 2.49 -3.93
N THR A 76 13.74 2.76 -4.31
CA THR A 76 14.59 3.71 -3.60
C THR A 76 14.91 4.90 -4.50
N VAL A 77 14.64 6.09 -3.99
CA VAL A 77 15.07 7.36 -4.59
C VAL A 77 16.37 7.77 -3.92
N SER A 78 17.41 8.04 -4.70
CA SER A 78 18.71 8.41 -4.14
C SER A 78 19.44 9.46 -4.96
N THR A 79 20.28 10.25 -4.32
CA THR A 79 21.26 11.08 -5.01
C THR A 79 22.53 11.20 -4.17
N GLU A 80 23.65 11.30 -4.85
CA GLU A 80 24.95 11.60 -4.26
C GLU A 80 25.61 12.67 -5.12
N ASN A 81 25.93 13.80 -4.52
CA ASN A 81 26.49 14.94 -5.23
C ASN A 81 27.62 15.55 -4.41
N THR A 82 28.61 16.07 -5.13
CA THR A 82 29.75 16.79 -4.56
C THR A 82 29.84 18.16 -5.23
N PHE A 83 29.93 19.21 -4.42
CA PHE A 83 30.25 20.56 -4.86
C PHE A 83 31.65 20.90 -4.39
N GLU A 84 32.57 21.07 -5.33
CA GLU A 84 33.97 21.39 -5.05
C GLU A 84 34.28 22.81 -5.47
N ILE A 85 35.06 23.51 -4.63
CA ILE A 85 35.58 24.85 -4.90
C ILE A 85 37.09 24.79 -4.76
N SER A 86 37.77 25.11 -5.85
CA SER A 86 39.19 25.44 -5.87
C SER A 86 39.32 26.96 -5.97
N PRO A 87 39.82 27.66 -4.94
CA PRO A 87 40.08 29.08 -5.00
C PRO A 87 41.07 29.36 -6.14
N LYS A 88 40.68 30.17 -7.12
CA LYS A 88 41.65 30.76 -8.06
C LYS A 88 42.13 32.05 -7.45
N ILE A 89 43.37 32.12 -6.99
CA ILE A 89 43.90 33.37 -6.47
C ILE A 89 44.28 34.28 -7.64
N GLU A 90 43.59 35.40 -7.81
CA GLU A 90 44.19 36.59 -8.40
C GLU A 90 44.86 37.40 -7.29
N THR A 91 46.09 36.99 -6.92
CA THR A 91 47.05 37.61 -5.98
C THR A 91 46.55 38.09 -4.59
N PRO A 92 47.13 37.62 -3.47
CA PRO A 92 46.84 38.17 -2.14
C PRO A 92 47.26 39.64 -2.03
N ILE A 93 46.39 40.51 -1.50
CA ILE A 93 46.72 41.91 -1.18
C ILE A 93 47.43 41.93 0.19
N GLU A 94 48.70 42.36 0.24
CA GLU A 94 49.46 42.51 1.49
C GLU A 94 48.73 43.43 2.49
N GLY A 95 48.63 42.98 3.75
CA GLY A 95 48.15 43.80 4.87
C GLY A 95 46.67 43.65 5.25
N ILE A 96 45.90 42.83 4.53
CA ILE A 96 44.52 42.45 4.88
C ILE A 96 44.57 41.04 5.51
N SER A 97 43.77 40.75 6.54
CA SER A 97 43.71 39.40 7.12
C SER A 97 43.46 38.38 6.01
N GLY A 98 44.29 37.35 5.94
CA GLY A 98 44.28 36.38 4.84
C GLY A 98 43.02 35.51 4.73
N ASP A 99 42.10 35.60 5.68
CA ASP A 99 40.88 34.81 5.76
C ASP A 99 39.98 35.01 4.52
N ALA A 100 39.32 33.96 4.10
CA ALA A 100 38.43 33.95 2.95
C ALA A 100 37.05 33.40 3.31
N THR A 101 36.02 33.90 2.64
CA THR A 101 34.67 33.31 2.67
C THR A 101 34.22 33.04 1.25
N PHE A 102 33.88 31.79 0.97
CA PHE A 102 33.36 31.34 -0.31
C PHE A 102 31.87 31.10 -0.19
N ASN A 103 31.10 31.68 -1.10
CA ASN A 103 29.72 31.28 -1.30
C ASN A 103 29.72 30.04 -2.20
N VAL A 104 29.21 28.92 -1.69
CA VAL A 104 29.18 27.66 -2.46
C VAL A 104 27.96 27.63 -3.37
N PHE A 105 26.81 27.97 -2.81
CA PHE A 105 25.60 28.27 -3.56
C PHE A 105 24.66 29.13 -2.71
N ASP A 106 23.99 30.06 -3.40
CA ASP A 106 22.88 30.81 -2.84
C ASP A 106 21.69 29.91 -2.53
N LYS A 107 20.70 30.46 -1.81
CA LYS A 107 19.47 29.75 -1.45
C LYS A 107 18.81 29.13 -2.69
N THR A 108 18.84 27.81 -2.78
CA THR A 108 18.33 27.03 -3.91
C THR A 108 17.47 25.87 -3.43
N THR A 109 16.48 25.45 -4.22
CA THR A 109 15.69 24.25 -3.92
C THR A 109 16.48 23.02 -4.33
N ILE A 110 16.95 22.25 -3.34
CA ILE A 110 17.66 20.99 -3.59
C ILE A 110 16.69 19.81 -3.76
N LEU A 111 15.48 19.94 -3.22
CA LEU A 111 14.42 18.92 -3.29
C LEU A 111 13.05 19.62 -3.30
N ASN A 112 12.32 19.46 -4.39
CA ASN A 112 10.99 20.02 -4.56
C ASN A 112 9.95 18.94 -4.24
N PHE A 113 9.21 19.08 -3.14
CA PHE A 113 8.13 18.14 -2.78
C PHE A 113 6.74 18.66 -3.15
N SER A 114 6.63 19.94 -3.55
CA SER A 114 5.36 20.50 -4.04
C SER A 114 4.86 19.86 -5.34
N ILE A 115 5.72 19.13 -6.05
CA ILE A 115 5.37 18.34 -7.24
C ILE A 115 4.58 17.07 -6.90
N ILE A 116 4.53 16.67 -5.63
CA ILE A 116 3.78 15.49 -5.18
C ILE A 116 2.30 15.88 -5.04
N SER A 117 1.43 15.22 -5.81
CA SER A 117 -0.01 15.54 -5.82
C SER A 117 -0.68 15.41 -4.45
N ASP A 118 -1.74 16.18 -4.22
CA ASP A 118 -2.59 16.11 -3.00
C ASP A 118 -3.41 14.82 -2.90
N SER A 119 -3.63 14.16 -4.04
CA SER A 119 -4.14 12.79 -4.07
C SER A 119 -3.08 11.75 -3.74
N SER A 120 -1.82 12.15 -3.47
CA SER A 120 -0.75 11.18 -3.29
C SER A 120 -0.96 10.39 -2.01
N PRO A 121 -1.06 9.07 -2.12
CA PRO A 121 -1.16 8.16 -0.98
C PRO A 121 0.06 8.23 -0.05
N LEU A 122 1.18 8.81 -0.48
CA LEU A 122 2.37 8.98 0.35
C LEU A 122 2.15 9.89 1.57
N GLU A 123 1.18 10.79 1.54
CA GLU A 123 0.79 11.56 2.73
C GLU A 123 0.29 10.65 3.87
N MET A 124 -0.25 9.49 3.52
CA MET A 124 -0.69 8.50 4.49
C MET A 124 0.50 7.83 5.19
N LEU A 125 1.72 7.93 4.66
CA LEU A 125 2.87 7.22 5.19
C LEU A 125 3.66 8.08 6.17
N SER A 126 4.13 7.45 7.24
CA SER A 126 5.36 7.89 7.90
C SER A 126 6.51 7.09 7.32
N PHE A 127 7.44 7.77 6.66
CA PHE A 127 8.53 7.12 5.95
C PHE A 127 9.56 6.56 6.92
N ASP A 128 10.03 5.35 6.63
CA ASP A 128 11.06 4.65 7.41
C ASP A 128 12.42 4.76 6.73
N ASN A 129 13.50 4.76 7.51
CA ASN A 129 14.88 4.67 7.01
C ASN A 129 15.28 5.71 5.95
N VAL A 130 14.73 6.92 6.06
CA VAL A 130 15.15 8.07 5.25
C VAL A 130 16.54 8.51 5.70
N GLU A 131 17.46 8.65 4.75
CA GLU A 131 18.82 9.11 4.98
C GLU A 131 19.09 10.44 4.27
N PHE A 132 19.57 11.42 5.03
CA PHE A 132 20.19 12.62 4.46
C PHE A 132 21.43 12.94 5.26
N LYS A 133 22.59 12.86 4.61
CA LYS A 133 23.89 13.13 5.23
C LYS A 133 24.62 14.20 4.43
N ILE A 134 25.29 15.09 5.14
CA ILE A 134 26.21 16.06 4.55
C ILE A 134 27.61 15.89 5.15
N TYR A 135 28.61 16.08 4.32
CA TYR A 135 30.02 15.98 4.65
C TYR A 135 30.72 17.25 4.18
N PHE A 136 31.69 17.68 4.97
CA PHE A 136 32.60 18.76 4.59
C PHE A 136 33.98 18.17 4.37
N GLU A 137 34.49 18.32 3.16
CA GLU A 137 35.78 17.79 2.73
C GLU A 137 36.76 18.96 2.53
N SER A 138 37.98 18.78 3.03
CA SER A 138 39.07 19.74 2.92
C SER A 138 40.36 18.95 2.79
N THR A 139 40.62 18.49 1.57
CA THR A 139 41.48 17.33 1.25
C THR A 139 42.95 17.71 1.04
N THR A 140 43.24 18.93 0.61
CA THR A 140 44.59 19.36 0.20
C THR A 140 45.17 20.50 1.03
N THR A 141 44.40 21.06 1.96
CA THR A 141 44.79 22.24 2.74
C THR A 141 44.98 21.93 4.23
N ASN A 142 45.93 22.61 4.88
CA ASN A 142 46.10 22.58 6.33
C ASN A 142 45.34 23.70 7.06
N LEU A 143 44.61 24.54 6.32
CA LEU A 143 43.89 25.68 6.87
C LEU A 143 42.68 25.21 7.71
N ASP A 144 42.41 25.97 8.78
CA ASP A 144 41.19 25.81 9.55
C ASP A 144 40.02 26.31 8.69
N SER A 145 39.09 25.41 8.40
CA SER A 145 37.95 25.70 7.54
C SER A 145 36.64 25.25 8.18
N THR A 146 35.60 26.03 7.93
CA THR A 146 34.26 25.85 8.50
C THR A 146 33.21 26.03 7.41
N LEU A 147 32.47 24.96 7.14
CA LEU A 147 31.23 25.00 6.38
C LEU A 147 30.08 25.46 7.27
N THR A 148 29.36 26.47 6.82
CA THR A 148 28.02 26.81 7.30
C THR A 148 27.01 26.42 6.23
N PHE A 149 26.17 25.42 6.52
CA PHE A 149 25.10 24.95 5.66
C PHE A 149 23.75 25.28 6.29
N TYR A 150 22.85 25.87 5.52
CA TYR A 150 21.46 26.09 5.93
C TYR A 150 20.55 25.14 5.16
N LEU A 151 19.63 24.50 5.87
CA LEU A 151 18.54 23.71 5.28
C LEU A 151 17.19 24.23 5.79
N ASN A 152 16.39 24.81 4.90
CA ASN A 152 15.22 25.64 5.15
C ASN A 152 15.55 26.83 6.08
N ASP A 153 15.76 26.55 7.37
CA ASP A 153 16.13 27.52 8.40
C ASP A 153 17.13 26.92 9.42
N SER A 154 17.42 25.63 9.34
CA SER A 154 18.34 24.93 10.23
C SER A 154 19.77 25.21 9.83
N LYS A 155 20.54 25.86 10.71
CA LYS A 155 21.97 26.08 10.55
C LYS A 155 22.75 24.86 11.00
N ILE A 156 23.62 24.36 10.13
CA ILE A 156 24.56 23.29 10.40
C ILE A 156 25.97 23.82 10.19
N ILE A 157 26.85 23.54 11.13
CA ILE A 157 28.24 23.97 11.10
C ILE A 157 29.10 22.72 11.13
N LEU A 158 29.94 22.57 10.10
CA LEU A 158 30.91 21.49 10.00
C LEU A 158 32.30 22.11 9.88
N THR A 159 33.20 21.76 10.78
CA THR A 159 34.61 22.13 10.66
C THR A 159 35.38 21.03 9.94
N LYS A 160 36.60 21.34 9.52
CA LYS A 160 37.58 20.32 9.16
C LYS A 160 37.63 19.23 10.24
N ASN A 161 37.60 17.96 9.81
CA ASN A 161 37.53 16.75 10.66
C ASN A 161 36.22 16.55 11.46
N SER A 162 35.17 17.33 11.23
CA SER A 162 33.86 17.00 11.77
C SER A 162 33.35 15.70 11.14
N SER A 163 32.65 14.89 11.93
CA SER A 163 31.84 13.79 11.38
C SER A 163 30.73 14.34 10.49
N GLU A 164 30.13 13.47 9.68
CA GLU A 164 28.93 13.80 8.90
C GLU A 164 27.84 14.45 9.76
N ALA A 165 27.08 15.40 9.20
CA ALA A 165 25.84 15.86 9.81
C ALA A 165 24.67 15.05 9.26
N ASN A 166 23.85 14.52 10.16
CA ASN A 166 22.65 13.78 9.82
C ASN A 166 21.43 14.73 9.79
N LEU A 167 20.83 14.86 8.61
CA LEU A 167 19.66 15.69 8.32
C LEU A 167 18.42 14.85 7.99
N SER A 168 18.45 13.53 8.27
CA SER A 168 17.35 12.60 7.99
C SER A 168 16.02 13.03 8.58
N ALA A 169 16.02 13.55 9.81
CA ALA A 169 14.80 14.01 10.46
C ALA A 169 14.19 15.22 9.72
N THR A 170 15.02 16.15 9.25
CA THR A 170 14.59 17.31 8.47
C THR A 170 14.02 16.88 7.12
N LEU A 171 14.68 15.95 6.43
CA LEU A 171 14.19 15.38 5.18
C LEU A 171 12.86 14.65 5.36
N LYS A 172 12.75 13.79 6.38
CA LYS A 172 11.52 13.06 6.71
C LYS A 172 10.37 14.04 6.97
N ASN A 173 10.60 15.06 7.79
CA ASN A 173 9.59 16.08 8.09
C ASN A 173 9.18 16.87 6.83
N ALA A 174 10.15 17.22 5.98
CA ALA A 174 9.88 17.92 4.71
C ALA A 174 9.03 17.08 3.77
N LEU A 175 9.36 15.79 3.61
CA LEU A 175 8.63 14.84 2.77
C LEU A 175 7.20 14.63 3.28
N GLU A 176 7.02 14.40 4.59
CA GLU A 176 5.71 14.15 5.20
C GLU A 176 4.77 15.38 5.18
N ASN A 177 5.31 16.58 5.09
CA ASN A 177 4.55 17.84 5.06
C ASN A 177 4.60 18.53 3.69
N LYS A 178 5.13 17.86 2.65
CA LYS A 178 5.32 18.42 1.31
C LYS A 178 6.03 19.77 1.27
N LYS A 179 6.91 20.02 2.24
CA LYS A 179 7.68 21.25 2.33
C LYS A 179 8.95 21.09 1.51
N ASN A 180 9.18 21.98 0.55
CA ASN A 180 10.44 21.99 -0.20
C ASN A 180 11.66 22.08 0.74
N LEU A 181 12.77 21.47 0.32
CA LEU A 181 14.06 21.65 0.97
C LEU A 181 14.87 22.67 0.18
N GLU A 182 15.06 23.82 0.80
CA GLU A 182 15.88 24.91 0.31
C GLU A 182 17.21 24.89 1.06
N ALA A 183 18.33 24.95 0.35
CA ALA A 183 19.65 24.96 0.96
C ALA A 183 20.47 26.17 0.52
N SER A 184 21.36 26.63 1.40
CA SER A 184 22.45 27.55 1.06
C SER A 184 23.71 27.14 1.82
N ALA A 185 24.88 27.45 1.27
CA ALA A 185 26.12 27.04 1.89
C ALA A 185 27.24 28.05 1.68
N THR A 186 27.97 28.33 2.76
CA THR A 186 29.17 29.16 2.76
C THR A 186 30.31 28.46 3.47
N ILE A 187 31.53 28.66 2.98
CA ILE A 187 32.75 28.11 3.59
C ILE A 187 33.61 29.28 4.04
N TYR A 188 33.90 29.34 5.33
CA TYR A 188 34.90 30.25 5.88
C TYR A 188 36.22 29.50 6.04
N VAL A 189 37.31 30.13 5.64
CA VAL A 189 38.67 29.61 5.76
C VAL A 189 39.51 30.65 6.49
N LYS A 190 40.20 30.21 7.53
CA LYS A 190 41.15 31.03 8.26
C LYS A 190 42.52 30.93 7.59
N GLY A 191 43.09 32.09 7.22
CA GLY A 191 44.27 32.18 6.38
C GLY A 191 43.95 32.14 4.87
N THR A 192 44.98 32.40 4.06
CA THR A 192 44.85 32.57 2.60
C THR A 192 44.92 31.22 1.88
N PRO A 193 43.82 30.76 1.26
CA PRO A 193 43.81 29.52 0.51
C PRO A 193 44.72 29.59 -0.71
N GLY A 194 45.49 28.54 -0.97
CA GLY A 194 46.35 28.35 -2.14
C GLY A 194 45.59 27.85 -3.38
N ASP A 195 46.21 27.92 -4.56
CA ASP A 195 45.62 27.40 -5.82
C ASP A 195 45.41 25.87 -5.82
N ASN A 196 46.09 25.16 -4.93
CA ASN A 196 45.95 23.71 -4.76
C ASN A 196 44.99 23.33 -3.62
N ASP A 197 44.43 24.32 -2.90
CA ASP A 197 43.51 24.05 -1.80
C ASP A 197 42.12 23.73 -2.35
N GLU A 198 41.52 22.65 -1.85
CA GLU A 198 40.20 22.18 -2.29
C GLU A 198 39.27 22.09 -1.08
N PHE A 199 38.06 22.63 -1.27
CA PHE A 199 36.97 22.55 -0.30
C PHE A 199 35.74 21.97 -0.98
N GLY A 200 35.19 20.92 -0.37
CA GLY A 200 34.08 20.15 -0.92
C GLY A 200 32.90 20.08 0.05
N ILE A 201 31.69 20.18 -0.49
CA ILE A 201 30.48 19.73 0.19
C ILE A 201 30.00 18.48 -0.53
N LYS A 202 29.96 17.37 0.18
CA LYS A 202 29.36 16.14 -0.31
C LYS A 202 28.04 15.91 0.40
N TYR A 203 27.01 15.50 -0.32
CA TYR A 203 25.77 15.08 0.30
C TYR A 203 25.20 13.82 -0.31
N PHE A 204 24.52 13.06 0.54
CA PHE A 204 23.89 11.79 0.22
C PHE A 204 22.45 11.82 0.69
N VAL A 205 21.52 11.55 -0.22
CA VAL A 205 20.10 11.36 0.09
C VAL A 205 19.67 9.99 -0.35
N LYS A 206 18.91 9.31 0.51
CA LYS A 206 18.24 8.05 0.21
C LYS A 206 16.85 8.04 0.85
N ILE A 207 15.84 7.84 0.02
CA ILE A 207 14.43 7.76 0.41
C ILE A 207 13.90 6.41 -0.10
N PRO A 208 13.86 5.38 0.74
CA PRO A 208 13.12 4.18 0.41
C PRO A 208 11.62 4.50 0.44
N LEU A 209 10.88 4.12 -0.61
CA LEU A 209 9.43 4.30 -0.70
C LEU A 209 8.72 3.22 0.13
N SER A 210 8.94 3.29 1.44
CA SER A 210 8.36 2.43 2.44
C SER A 210 8.03 3.21 3.69
N GLY A 211 7.02 2.76 4.41
CA GLY A 211 6.64 3.40 5.65
C GLY A 211 5.47 2.72 6.34
N THR A 212 5.03 3.36 7.41
CA THR A 212 3.88 2.93 8.20
C THR A 212 2.67 3.83 7.91
N VAL A 213 1.51 3.23 7.70
CA VAL A 213 0.25 3.95 7.42
C VAL A 213 -0.24 4.70 8.67
N LYS A 214 -0.34 6.03 8.58
CA LYS A 214 -0.74 6.96 9.66
C LYS A 214 -2.22 6.86 10.03
N THR A 215 -3.08 6.64 9.04
CA THR A 215 -4.54 6.54 9.17
C THR A 215 -5.10 5.56 8.15
N ASP A 216 -6.26 4.94 8.43
CA ASP A 216 -6.94 4.06 7.47
C ASP A 216 -7.06 4.74 6.10
N TYR A 217 -6.51 4.09 5.06
CA TYR A 217 -6.53 4.61 3.70
C TYR A 217 -7.51 3.85 2.84
N ARG A 218 -8.56 4.54 2.40
CA ARG A 218 -9.63 3.94 1.60
C ARG A 218 -9.15 3.72 0.18
N ILE A 219 -9.18 2.46 -0.25
CA ILE A 219 -8.95 2.05 -1.63
C ILE A 219 -10.26 2.14 -2.42
N ILE A 220 -11.34 1.61 -1.84
CA ILE A 220 -12.70 1.67 -2.39
C ILE A 220 -13.63 2.26 -1.33
N SER A 221 -14.56 3.11 -1.77
CA SER A 221 -15.71 3.57 -0.99
C SER A 221 -16.90 3.72 -1.93
N GLN A 222 -17.90 2.85 -1.80
CA GLN A 222 -19.08 2.82 -2.68
C GLN A 222 -20.33 2.38 -1.93
N GLU A 223 -21.50 2.86 -2.34
CA GLU A 223 -22.77 2.32 -1.84
C GLU A 223 -23.13 1.03 -2.57
N VAL A 224 -23.62 0.05 -1.82
CA VAL A 224 -24.19 -1.20 -2.34
C VAL A 224 -25.65 -1.30 -1.91
N ASP A 225 -26.52 -1.68 -2.84
CA ASP A 225 -27.95 -1.87 -2.58
C ASP A 225 -28.27 -3.37 -2.45
N LEU A 226 -28.49 -3.80 -1.21
CA LEU A 226 -28.87 -5.17 -0.86
C LEU A 226 -30.33 -5.27 -0.39
N THR A 227 -31.14 -4.23 -0.63
CA THR A 227 -32.53 -4.19 -0.12
C THR A 227 -33.43 -5.28 -0.72
N SER A 228 -33.17 -5.66 -1.97
CA SER A 228 -33.89 -6.74 -2.65
C SER A 228 -33.74 -8.12 -1.99
N VAL A 229 -32.63 -8.34 -1.28
CA VAL A 229 -32.32 -9.62 -0.63
C VAL A 229 -32.73 -9.68 0.83
N ALA A 230 -33.33 -8.61 1.37
CA ALA A 230 -33.95 -8.63 2.70
C ALA A 230 -35.08 -9.68 2.81
N THR A 231 -35.78 -9.95 1.70
CA THR A 231 -36.94 -10.85 1.64
C THR A 231 -36.63 -12.31 1.94
N ILE A 232 -35.36 -12.73 1.84
CA ILE A 232 -34.94 -14.13 2.03
C ILE A 232 -34.29 -14.39 3.40
N LEU A 233 -34.25 -13.40 4.30
CA LEU A 233 -33.59 -13.47 5.62
C LEU A 233 -33.94 -14.74 6.41
N GLU A 234 -35.22 -15.11 6.46
CA GLU A 234 -35.69 -16.28 7.22
C GLU A 234 -35.17 -17.62 6.67
N ASN A 235 -34.88 -17.66 5.37
CA ASN A 235 -34.40 -18.85 4.68
C ASN A 235 -32.88 -18.98 4.69
N ILE A 236 -32.13 -18.04 5.28
CA ILE A 236 -30.66 -18.09 5.32
C ILE A 236 -30.20 -19.11 6.37
N GLU A 237 -29.51 -20.16 5.91
CA GLU A 237 -28.80 -21.11 6.74
C GLU A 237 -27.44 -20.54 7.16
N SER A 238 -26.70 -19.99 6.20
CA SER A 238 -25.43 -19.30 6.46
C SER A 238 -25.18 -18.20 5.43
N ALA A 239 -24.46 -17.16 5.85
CA ALA A 239 -24.13 -16.02 5.01
C ALA A 239 -22.66 -15.62 5.23
N TYR A 240 -21.98 -15.31 4.13
CA TYR A 240 -20.58 -14.95 4.13
C TYR A 240 -20.28 -13.84 3.12
N ILE A 241 -19.33 -12.97 3.44
CA ILE A 241 -18.61 -12.21 2.41
C ILE A 241 -17.42 -13.05 1.99
N VAL A 242 -17.29 -13.31 0.68
CA VAL A 242 -16.21 -14.12 0.11
C VAL A 242 -15.40 -13.25 -0.85
N PHE A 243 -14.09 -13.24 -0.66
CA PHE A 243 -13.12 -12.62 -1.57
C PHE A 243 -12.52 -13.70 -2.45
N LYS A 244 -13.05 -13.83 -3.66
CA LYS A 244 -12.52 -14.70 -4.71
C LYS A 244 -11.37 -14.01 -5.42
N GLU A 245 -10.54 -14.81 -6.10
CA GLU A 245 -9.41 -14.32 -6.90
C GLU A 245 -8.43 -13.46 -6.09
N TRP A 246 -8.42 -13.63 -4.76
CA TRP A 246 -7.59 -12.89 -3.85
C TRP A 246 -6.11 -13.07 -4.19
N LYS A 247 -5.44 -11.96 -4.49
CA LYS A 247 -3.99 -11.89 -4.61
C LYS A 247 -3.51 -10.61 -3.98
N ASN A 248 -2.55 -10.73 -3.08
CA ASN A 248 -1.91 -9.59 -2.43
C ASN A 248 -0.40 -9.66 -2.65
N GLN A 249 0.11 -8.87 -3.60
CA GLN A 249 1.54 -8.74 -3.88
C GLN A 249 2.14 -7.46 -3.31
N THR A 250 1.40 -6.75 -2.45
CA THR A 250 1.84 -5.48 -1.87
C THR A 250 2.79 -5.63 -0.69
N GLY A 251 2.88 -6.83 -0.11
CA GLY A 251 3.57 -7.08 1.16
C GLY A 251 2.77 -6.68 2.39
N LEU A 252 1.56 -6.12 2.22
CA LEU A 252 0.64 -5.87 3.33
C LEU A 252 0.20 -7.18 3.97
N SER A 253 0.24 -7.26 5.30
CA SER A 253 -0.17 -8.48 6.02
C SER A 253 -1.68 -8.70 5.98
N LYS A 254 -2.47 -7.62 5.88
CA LYS A 254 -3.93 -7.67 5.84
C LYS A 254 -4.52 -6.41 5.21
N ILE A 255 -5.73 -6.54 4.68
CA ILE A 255 -6.55 -5.44 4.15
C ILE A 255 -7.84 -5.34 4.96
N GLY A 256 -8.25 -4.12 5.27
CA GLY A 256 -9.49 -3.85 5.99
C GLY A 256 -10.70 -3.89 5.05
N PHE A 257 -11.80 -4.42 5.56
CA PHE A 257 -13.10 -4.41 4.89
C PHE A 257 -14.18 -3.93 5.84
N LYS A 258 -15.07 -3.07 5.34
CA LYS A 258 -16.29 -2.65 6.01
C LYS A 258 -17.49 -2.74 5.06
N LEU A 259 -18.62 -3.19 5.60
CA LEU A 259 -19.93 -3.12 4.95
C LEU A 259 -20.95 -2.71 6.01
N GLY A 260 -21.26 -1.41 6.07
CA GLY A 260 -22.05 -0.85 7.18
C GLY A 260 -21.32 -1.01 8.51
N ASN A 261 -21.94 -1.70 9.46
CA ASN A 261 -21.34 -1.97 10.78
C ASN A 261 -20.44 -3.22 10.79
N LEU A 262 -20.51 -4.06 9.75
CA LEU A 262 -19.63 -5.23 9.64
C LEU A 262 -18.22 -4.76 9.30
N SER A 263 -17.23 -5.11 10.12
CA SER A 263 -15.82 -4.77 9.89
C SER A 263 -14.95 -6.01 10.10
N SER A 264 -14.01 -6.25 9.20
CA SER A 264 -13.05 -7.36 9.33
C SER A 264 -11.73 -7.07 8.61
N PHE A 265 -10.80 -8.02 8.69
CA PHE A 265 -9.55 -8.02 7.95
C PHE A 265 -9.49 -9.24 7.02
N ILE A 266 -8.90 -9.04 5.85
CA ILE A 266 -8.72 -10.02 4.79
C ILE A 266 -7.23 -10.24 4.60
N ASP A 267 -6.83 -11.49 4.51
CA ASP A 267 -5.47 -11.91 4.21
C ASP A 267 -5.47 -13.24 3.45
N ASP A 268 -4.28 -13.74 3.10
CA ASP A 268 -4.13 -14.96 2.29
C ASP A 268 -4.67 -16.22 2.99
N SER A 269 -4.82 -16.19 4.33
CA SER A 269 -5.39 -17.27 5.12
C SER A 269 -6.89 -17.09 5.39
N ASN A 270 -7.40 -15.86 5.31
CA ASN A 270 -8.76 -15.50 5.65
C ASN A 270 -9.40 -14.62 4.57
N THR A 271 -10.01 -15.27 3.57
CA THR A 271 -10.74 -14.61 2.48
C THR A 271 -12.26 -14.70 2.64
N LYS A 272 -12.74 -15.16 3.80
CA LYS A 272 -14.17 -15.42 4.05
C LYS A 272 -14.60 -14.88 5.41
N ILE A 273 -15.54 -13.93 5.41
CA ILE A 273 -16.06 -13.28 6.60
C ILE A 273 -17.47 -13.81 6.87
N SER A 274 -17.69 -14.40 8.05
CA SER A 274 -19.03 -14.85 8.46
C SER A 274 -19.93 -13.66 8.77
N ILE A 275 -21.18 -13.73 8.31
CA ILE A 275 -22.20 -12.71 8.55
C ILE A 275 -23.25 -13.32 9.48
N THR A 276 -23.56 -12.65 10.59
CA THR A 276 -24.67 -13.09 11.45
C THR A 276 -26.02 -12.71 10.83
N LYS A 277 -27.12 -13.34 11.28
CA LYS A 277 -28.46 -12.93 10.84
C LYS A 277 -28.75 -11.46 11.14
N GLN A 278 -28.23 -10.93 12.25
CA GLN A 278 -28.38 -9.52 12.62
C GLN A 278 -27.61 -8.60 11.66
N ASP A 279 -26.34 -8.91 11.38
CA ASP A 279 -25.55 -8.15 10.42
C ASP A 279 -26.19 -8.16 9.04
N PHE A 280 -26.70 -9.32 8.59
CA PHE A 280 -27.41 -9.43 7.32
C PHE A 280 -28.67 -8.55 7.30
N ALA A 281 -29.48 -8.58 8.36
CA ALA A 281 -30.65 -7.72 8.47
C ALA A 281 -30.26 -6.24 8.44
N ASP A 282 -29.12 -5.86 9.01
CA ASP A 282 -28.66 -4.48 9.04
C ASP A 282 -28.17 -3.98 7.66
N ILE A 283 -27.33 -4.78 6.97
CA ILE A 283 -26.81 -4.40 5.64
C ILE A 283 -27.86 -4.42 4.52
N THR A 284 -29.03 -5.03 4.76
CA THR A 284 -30.14 -5.12 3.78
C THR A 284 -31.29 -4.16 4.04
N LYS A 285 -31.29 -3.39 5.14
CA LYS A 285 -32.35 -2.41 5.44
C LYS A 285 -32.37 -1.22 4.46
N GLN A 286 -31.20 -0.84 3.99
CA GLN A 286 -30.99 0.32 3.13
C GLN A 286 -29.71 0.14 2.33
N LYS A 287 -29.43 1.09 1.43
CA LYS A 287 -28.11 1.18 0.79
C LYS A 287 -27.04 1.32 1.87
N THR A 288 -26.00 0.50 1.74
CA THR A 288 -24.97 0.35 2.75
C THR A 288 -23.61 0.67 2.13
N LEU A 289 -22.81 1.46 2.84
CA LEU A 289 -21.46 1.79 2.38
C LEU A 289 -20.55 0.57 2.51
N LEU A 290 -19.89 0.22 1.41
CA LEU A 290 -18.80 -0.74 1.32
C LEU A 290 -17.48 0.03 1.25
N GLU A 291 -16.54 -0.33 2.11
CA GLU A 291 -15.18 0.21 2.10
C GLU A 291 -14.16 -0.93 2.09
N ILE A 292 -13.15 -0.80 1.25
CA ILE A 292 -11.92 -1.59 1.31
C ILE A 292 -10.78 -0.60 1.58
N PHE A 293 -9.97 -0.87 2.59
CA PHE A 293 -8.97 0.09 3.06
C PHE A 293 -7.68 -0.59 3.51
N ILE A 294 -6.57 0.13 3.40
CA ILE A 294 -5.32 -0.25 4.05
C ILE A 294 -5.39 0.19 5.50
N PRO A 295 -5.25 -0.73 6.48
CA PRO A 295 -5.38 -0.36 7.89
C PRO A 295 -4.26 0.55 8.36
N LYS A 296 -4.60 1.45 9.29
CA LYS A 296 -3.61 2.16 10.10
C LYS A 296 -2.59 1.18 10.70
N ASP A 297 -1.35 1.66 10.84
CA ASP A 297 -0.19 0.96 11.41
C ASP A 297 0.30 -0.23 10.54
N SER A 298 -0.22 -0.38 9.32
CA SER A 298 0.31 -1.33 8.35
C SER A 298 1.63 -0.84 7.77
N SER A 299 2.60 -1.73 7.63
CA SER A 299 3.85 -1.44 6.92
C SER A 299 3.66 -1.67 5.42
N ILE A 300 4.04 -0.69 4.59
CA ILE A 300 3.99 -0.76 3.14
C ILE A 300 5.41 -0.62 2.58
N GLN A 301 5.72 -1.46 1.60
CA GLN A 301 6.89 -1.30 0.73
C GLN A 301 6.40 -1.16 -0.70
N ILE A 302 6.61 0.02 -1.29
CA ILE A 302 6.17 0.29 -2.65
C ILE A 302 7.17 -0.36 -3.60
N ASN A 303 6.68 -1.24 -4.47
CA ASN A 303 7.45 -1.82 -5.57
C ASN A 303 6.65 -1.68 -6.87
N SER A 304 7.34 -1.74 -8.02
CA SER A 304 6.76 -1.47 -9.34
C SER A 304 5.73 -2.51 -9.80
N SER A 305 5.66 -3.67 -9.13
CA SER A 305 4.78 -4.81 -9.45
C SER A 305 3.77 -5.11 -8.33
N SER A 306 3.64 -4.23 -7.33
CA SER A 306 2.78 -4.47 -6.18
C SER A 306 1.33 -4.25 -6.56
N TYR A 307 0.47 -5.26 -6.37
CA TYR A 307 -0.96 -5.12 -6.59
C TYR A 307 -1.81 -5.91 -5.59
N ILE A 308 -3.08 -5.55 -5.52
CA ILE A 308 -4.16 -6.27 -4.85
C ILE A 308 -5.22 -6.57 -5.89
N ASP A 309 -5.55 -7.84 -6.06
CA ASP A 309 -6.70 -8.30 -6.84
C ASP A 309 -7.69 -9.00 -5.91
N ALA A 310 -8.97 -8.68 -6.06
CA ALA A 310 -10.04 -9.41 -5.40
C ALA A 310 -11.40 -9.19 -6.07
N SER A 311 -12.24 -10.21 -6.06
CA SER A 311 -13.66 -10.10 -6.41
C SER A 311 -14.48 -10.47 -5.18
N SER A 312 -15.29 -9.54 -4.67
CA SER A 312 -16.06 -9.71 -3.43
C SER A 312 -17.52 -10.04 -3.70
N TYR A 313 -18.04 -11.02 -2.97
CA TYR A 313 -19.40 -11.54 -3.11
C TYR A 313 -20.07 -11.75 -1.76
N LEU A 314 -21.37 -11.47 -1.70
CA LEU A 314 -22.24 -11.98 -0.64
C LEU A 314 -22.71 -13.39 -1.04
N SER A 315 -22.19 -14.38 -0.33
CA SER A 315 -22.47 -15.81 -0.51
C SER A 315 -23.52 -16.25 0.51
N LEU A 316 -24.64 -16.78 0.04
CA LEU A 316 -25.77 -17.22 0.86
C LEU A 316 -26.05 -18.69 0.61
N ASP A 317 -26.07 -19.47 1.68
CA ASP A 317 -26.63 -20.82 1.68
C ASP A 317 -28.05 -20.73 2.23
N LEU A 318 -29.02 -21.10 1.39
CA LEU A 318 -30.43 -21.04 1.71
C LEU A 318 -30.95 -22.42 2.09
N ASN A 319 -31.69 -22.46 3.20
CA ASN A 319 -32.53 -23.57 3.58
C ASN A 319 -33.96 -23.31 3.12
N LEU A 320 -34.29 -23.77 1.92
CA LEU A 320 -35.67 -23.75 1.42
C LEU A 320 -36.35 -25.04 1.90
N GLU A 321 -36.89 -25.01 3.12
CA GLU A 321 -37.67 -26.12 3.65
C GLU A 321 -39.13 -26.07 3.18
N ASN A 322 -39.58 -27.21 2.63
CA ASN A 322 -40.97 -27.66 2.42
C ASN A 322 -41.62 -27.35 1.06
N VAL A 323 -41.22 -28.11 0.04
CA VAL A 323 -42.23 -28.69 -0.87
C VAL A 323 -42.61 -30.04 -0.28
N GLU A 324 -43.71 -30.10 0.47
CA GLU A 324 -44.29 -31.38 0.89
C GLU A 324 -44.99 -32.01 -0.32
N PHE A 325 -44.48 -33.17 -0.74
CA PHE A 325 -45.21 -34.02 -1.68
C PHE A 325 -46.04 -35.01 -0.87
N THR A 326 -47.35 -34.80 -0.85
CA THR A 326 -48.29 -35.84 -0.45
C THR A 326 -48.38 -36.82 -1.61
N LEU A 327 -47.89 -38.05 -1.41
CA LEU A 327 -48.11 -39.12 -2.39
C LEU A 327 -49.56 -39.57 -2.24
N GLY A 328 -50.45 -39.00 -3.06
CA GLY A 328 -51.82 -39.41 -3.38
C GLY A 328 -52.59 -40.21 -2.32
N GLY A 329 -53.60 -39.57 -1.74
CA GLY A 329 -54.79 -40.29 -1.26
C GLY A 329 -55.74 -40.56 -2.43
N GLU A 330 -56.00 -41.85 -2.66
CA GLU A 330 -57.32 -42.43 -2.87
C GLU A 330 -57.38 -43.77 -2.13
#